data_AF-A0A7W7FJP9-F1
#
_entry.id   AF-A0A7W7FJP9-F1
#
_cell.length_a   1.000
_cell.length_b   1.000
_cell.length_c   1.000
_cell.angle_alpha   90.00
_cell.angle_beta   90.00
_cell.angle_gamma   90.00
#
_symmetry.space_group_name_H-M   'P 1'
#
loop_
_entity.id
_entity.type
_entity.pdbx_description
1 polymer ?
#
loop_
_entity_poly.entity_id
_entity_poly.type
_entity_poly.pdbx_seq_one_letter_code
_entity_poly.pdbx_strand_id
1 'polypeptide(L)'
;MTLEQLVDSSEALHALKRGWLRPDPQYREAPAAPPVSGDVVLERGLVRIVPIARAVGIDARRDLGRIREETEREGVWLLGGGDIHAETLLSAREGYGARIAAAGGEWERRACAWRVGSLAVILVHVTAGDTATLALHLVPDEWIWPRAAGLSMAKREISHARTVRRQVNAADPTWEWPTGT
;
A
#
# COMPACT_ATOMS: atom_id res chain seq x y z
N MET A 1 22.35 -3.24 16.31
CA MET A 1 20.88 -3.24 16.19
C MET A 1 20.44 -1.83 15.87
N THR A 2 19.67 -1.63 14.81
CA THR A 2 19.33 -0.29 14.32
C THR A 2 17.88 -0.23 13.87
N LEU A 3 17.22 0.89 14.15
CA LEU A 3 15.93 1.28 13.60
C LEU A 3 16.17 2.59 12.83
N GLU A 4 15.87 2.57 11.54
CA GLU A 4 15.98 3.70 10.64
C GLU A 4 14.58 4.08 10.20
N GLN A 5 14.16 5.32 10.41
CA GLN A 5 12.89 5.83 9.93
C GLN A 5 13.17 6.90 8.86
N LEU A 6 12.72 6.65 7.64
CA LEU A 6 12.88 7.57 6.52
C LEU A 6 11.76 8.59 6.46
N VAL A 7 10.54 8.15 6.78
CA VAL A 7 9.33 8.96 6.69
C VAL A 7 8.53 8.77 7.97
N ASP A 8 8.02 9.88 8.52
CA ASP A 8 7.02 9.83 9.58
C ASP A 8 5.70 9.29 9.02
N SER A 9 5.21 8.18 9.57
CA SER A 9 4.00 7.53 9.03
C SER A 9 2.75 8.40 9.19
N SER A 10 2.66 9.18 10.27
CA SER A 10 1.58 10.15 10.49
C SER A 10 1.64 11.25 9.44
N GLU A 11 2.83 11.80 9.21
CA GLU A 11 3.05 12.80 8.16
C GLU A 11 2.68 12.26 6.77
N ALA A 12 3.06 11.02 6.45
CA ALA A 12 2.72 10.36 5.19
C ALA A 12 1.21 10.18 5.04
N LEU A 13 0.52 9.65 6.04
CA LEU A 13 -0.94 9.47 6.02
C LEU A 13 -1.67 10.82 5.89
N HIS A 14 -1.20 11.84 6.59
CA HIS A 14 -1.72 13.19 6.48
C HIS A 14 -1.45 13.83 5.11
N ALA A 15 -0.27 13.63 4.53
CA ALA A 15 0.04 14.07 3.18
C ALA A 15 -0.86 13.37 2.15
N LEU A 16 -1.13 12.08 2.34
CA LEU A 16 -2.06 11.31 1.50
C LEU A 16 -3.48 11.88 1.60
N LYS A 17 -3.96 12.15 2.82
CA LYS A 17 -5.27 12.74 3.06
C LYS A 17 -5.41 14.15 2.46
N ARG A 18 -4.36 14.97 2.52
CA ARG A 18 -4.36 16.37 2.01
C ARG A 18 -4.18 16.46 0.49
N GLY A 19 -3.24 15.72 -0.06
CA GLY A 19 -2.76 15.88 -1.44
C GLY A 19 -3.65 15.26 -2.51
N TRP A 20 -4.44 14.25 -2.16
CA TRP A 20 -5.10 13.38 -3.15
C TRP A 20 -6.61 13.54 -3.29
N LEU A 21 -7.18 14.66 -2.83
CA LEU A 21 -8.59 15.00 -2.99
C LEU A 21 -8.97 15.46 -4.41
N ARG A 22 -8.17 15.17 -5.45
CA ARG A 22 -8.55 15.39 -6.85
C ARG A 22 -8.49 14.08 -7.65
N PRO A 23 -9.63 13.43 -7.90
CA PRO A 23 -9.68 12.28 -8.79
C PRO A 23 -9.46 12.74 -10.24
N ASP A 24 -8.47 12.19 -10.93
CA ASP A 24 -8.53 12.16 -12.39
C ASP A 24 -9.14 10.80 -12.79
N PRO A 25 -10.33 10.79 -13.41
CA PRO A 25 -11.00 9.56 -13.82
C PRO A 25 -10.33 8.84 -15.00
N GLN A 26 -9.20 9.32 -15.53
CA GLN A 26 -8.57 8.81 -16.75
C GLN A 26 -7.14 8.29 -16.57
N TYR A 27 -6.83 7.54 -15.53
CA TYR A 27 -5.47 7.01 -15.38
C TYR A 27 -5.23 5.72 -16.19
N ARG A 28 -4.75 5.92 -17.43
CA ARG A 28 -3.94 4.94 -18.20
C ARG A 28 -2.47 4.93 -17.74
N GLU A 29 -2.07 5.87 -16.88
CA GLU A 29 -0.74 6.04 -16.29
C GLU A 29 -0.86 6.13 -14.76
N ALA A 30 0.21 5.87 -14.00
CA ALA A 30 0.15 6.02 -12.54
C ALA A 30 0.00 7.51 -12.16
N PRO A 31 -0.99 7.90 -11.34
CA PRO A 31 -1.29 9.31 -11.08
C PRO A 31 -0.14 10.01 -10.37
N ALA A 32 0.38 11.20 -10.70
CA ALA A 32 1.61 11.72 -10.06
C ALA A 32 1.60 11.66 -8.51
N ALA A 33 2.62 11.06 -7.89
CA ALA A 33 2.71 10.89 -6.42
C ALA A 33 2.55 12.24 -5.68
N PRO A 34 1.93 12.31 -4.48
CA PRO A 34 1.96 13.59 -3.77
C PRO A 34 3.40 13.80 -3.29
N PRO A 35 3.76 15.03 -2.91
CA PRO A 35 4.91 15.20 -2.02
C PRO A 35 4.53 14.58 -0.66
N VAL A 36 4.91 13.32 -0.46
CA VAL A 36 5.15 12.82 0.89
C VAL A 36 6.45 13.48 1.33
N SER A 37 6.49 14.05 2.53
CA SER A 37 7.72 14.62 3.08
C SER A 37 8.80 13.53 3.11
N GLY A 38 9.95 13.80 2.50
CA GLY A 38 10.98 12.81 2.17
C GLY A 38 10.86 12.35 0.72
N ASP A 39 11.79 12.80 -0.12
CA ASP A 39 11.84 12.65 -1.59
C ASP A 39 11.90 11.19 -2.13
N VAL A 40 11.56 10.17 -1.32
CA VAL A 40 11.75 8.76 -1.67
C VAL A 40 10.42 8.05 -1.89
N VAL A 41 9.79 8.37 -3.02
CA VAL A 41 8.71 7.53 -3.57
C VAL A 41 9.32 6.61 -4.63
N LEU A 42 9.26 5.31 -4.40
CA LEU A 42 9.73 4.32 -5.37
C LEU A 42 8.60 3.99 -6.35
N GLU A 43 8.81 4.27 -7.63
CA GLU A 43 7.82 3.98 -8.69
C GLU A 43 8.13 2.65 -9.39
N ARG A 44 7.13 1.75 -9.42
CA ARG A 44 7.18 0.40 -10.03
C ARG A 44 5.93 0.18 -10.90
N GLY A 45 5.85 0.95 -11.98
CA GLY A 45 4.67 0.95 -12.86
C GLY A 45 3.46 1.54 -12.15
N LEU A 46 2.38 0.76 -11.97
CA LEU A 46 1.17 1.19 -11.25
C LEU A 46 1.28 1.05 -9.73
N VAL A 47 2.38 0.46 -9.24
CA VAL A 47 2.69 0.37 -7.82
C VAL A 47 3.60 1.54 -7.45
N ARG A 48 3.24 2.26 -6.39
CA ARG A 48 4.17 3.16 -5.70
C ARG A 48 4.40 2.72 -4.29
N ILE A 49 5.63 2.92 -3.81
CA ILE A 49 6.05 2.48 -2.49
C ILE A 49 6.64 3.68 -1.78
N VAL A 50 6.11 3.97 -0.59
CA VAL A 50 6.62 4.99 0.32
C VAL A 50 7.27 4.24 1.49
N PRO A 51 8.60 4.09 1.50
CA PRO A 51 9.32 3.52 2.64
C PRO A 51 9.05 4.33 3.91
N ILE A 52 8.68 3.65 5.00
CA ILE A 52 8.48 4.28 6.31
C ILE A 52 9.71 4.03 7.17
N ALA A 53 9.98 2.76 7.49
CA ALA A 53 10.98 2.39 8.48
C ALA A 53 11.63 1.04 8.17
N ARG A 54 12.87 0.86 8.64
CA ARG A 54 13.65 -0.37 8.57
C ARG A 54 14.23 -0.69 9.94
N ALA A 55 14.15 -1.95 10.32
CA ALA A 55 14.77 -2.49 11.51
C ALA A 55 15.80 -3.57 11.16
N VAL A 56 16.92 -3.60 11.86
CA VAL A 56 17.92 -4.67 11.81
C VAL A 56 18.19 -5.18 13.23
N GLY A 57 17.84 -6.44 13.47
CA GLY A 57 17.95 -7.12 14.78
C GLY A 57 16.63 -7.21 15.56
N ILE A 58 16.60 -8.09 16.57
CA ILE A 58 15.35 -8.53 17.24
C ILE A 58 14.62 -7.39 17.96
N ASP A 59 15.29 -6.57 18.78
CA ASP A 59 14.54 -5.53 19.53
C ASP A 59 14.10 -4.39 18.60
N ALA A 60 14.89 -4.05 17.57
CA ALA A 60 14.46 -3.08 16.55
C ALA A 60 13.21 -3.55 15.79
N ARG A 61 13.03 -4.86 15.57
CA ARG A 61 11.80 -5.41 14.98
C ARG A 61 10.58 -5.23 15.88
N ARG A 62 10.78 -5.30 17.20
CA ARG A 62 9.70 -5.01 18.17
C ARG A 62 9.27 -3.55 18.05
N ASP A 63 10.23 -2.63 17.96
CA ASP A 63 9.93 -1.21 17.78
C ASP A 63 9.29 -0.91 16.42
N LEU A 64 9.73 -1.57 15.35
CA LEU A 64 9.05 -1.50 14.04
C LEU A 64 7.61 -2.02 14.10
N GLY A 65 7.37 -3.07 14.90
CA GLY A 65 6.03 -3.57 15.18
C GLY A 65 5.12 -2.52 15.86
N ARG A 66 5.68 -1.70 16.76
CA ARG A 66 4.96 -0.57 17.38
C ARG A 66 4.61 0.50 16.35
N ILE A 67 5.58 0.91 15.52
CA ILE A 67 5.35 1.90 14.43
C ILE A 67 4.26 1.40 13.48
N ARG A 68 4.27 0.11 13.13
CA ARG A 68 3.23 -0.51 12.32
C ARG A 68 1.85 -0.38 12.97
N GLU A 69 1.71 -0.80 14.22
CA GLU A 69 0.43 -0.74 14.96
C GLU A 69 -0.11 0.70 15.11
N GLU A 70 0.79 1.66 15.35
CA GLU A 70 0.44 3.09 15.41
C GLU A 70 -0.04 3.59 14.04
N THR A 71 0.69 3.24 12.97
CA THR A 71 0.32 3.60 11.59
C THR A 71 -1.02 3.00 11.18
N GLU A 72 -1.30 1.75 11.56
CA GLU A 72 -2.61 1.12 11.30
C GLU A 72 -3.73 1.88 11.99
N ARG A 73 -3.55 2.17 13.28
CA ARG A 73 -4.53 2.91 14.07
C ARG A 73 -4.80 4.29 13.49
N GLU A 74 -3.75 5.04 13.17
CA GLU A 74 -3.87 6.34 12.52
C GLU A 74 -4.51 6.24 11.14
N GLY A 75 -4.16 5.24 10.33
CA GLY A 75 -4.77 5.00 9.03
C GLY A 75 -6.28 4.79 9.14
N VAL A 76 -6.74 4.01 10.12
CA VAL A 76 -8.17 3.84 10.42
C VAL A 76 -8.82 5.18 10.77
N TRP A 77 -8.23 5.97 11.66
CA TRP A 77 -8.77 7.27 12.07
C TRP A 77 -8.79 8.32 10.95
N LEU A 78 -7.72 8.36 10.15
CA LEU A 78 -7.51 9.41 9.16
C LEU A 78 -8.18 9.09 7.82
N LEU A 79 -8.11 7.84 7.37
CA LEU A 79 -8.49 7.39 6.03
C LEU A 79 -9.72 6.47 6.02
N GLY A 80 -10.19 5.97 7.16
CA GLY A 80 -11.33 5.03 7.25
C GLY A 80 -12.69 5.59 6.80
N GLY A 81 -12.85 6.91 6.71
CA GLY A 81 -14.13 7.54 6.35
C GLY A 81 -15.15 7.59 7.49
N GLY A 82 -16.26 8.31 7.26
CA GLY A 82 -17.19 8.74 8.31
C GLY A 82 -18.14 7.69 8.90
N ASP A 83 -18.32 6.52 8.27
CA ASP A 83 -19.37 5.57 8.71
C ASP A 83 -18.91 4.15 9.03
N ILE A 84 -17.65 3.78 8.77
CA ILE A 84 -17.14 2.46 9.16
C ILE A 84 -15.63 2.60 9.42
N HIS A 85 -15.11 1.96 10.46
CA HIS A 85 -13.69 1.68 10.66
C HIS A 85 -13.16 0.78 9.52
N ALA A 86 -13.18 1.26 8.28
CA ALA A 86 -13.07 0.46 7.07
C ALA A 86 -11.62 0.13 6.74
N GLU A 87 -10.95 -0.60 7.62
CA GLU A 87 -9.80 -1.40 7.19
C GLU A 87 -10.31 -2.54 6.30
N THR A 88 -9.73 -2.67 5.10
CA THR A 88 -9.86 -3.89 4.32
C THR A 88 -8.60 -4.71 4.52
N LEU A 89 -8.77 -5.94 4.98
CA LEU A 89 -7.68 -6.89 5.10
C LEU A 89 -7.47 -7.55 3.75
N LEU A 90 -6.23 -7.52 3.26
CA LEU A 90 -5.87 -8.24 2.05
C LEU A 90 -5.77 -9.74 2.30
N SER A 91 -5.76 -10.53 1.23
CA SER A 91 -5.57 -11.98 1.28
C SER A 91 -4.22 -12.35 0.67
N ALA A 92 -3.45 -13.17 1.38
CA ALA A 92 -2.14 -13.67 0.92
C ALA A 92 -2.22 -14.55 -0.33
N ARG A 93 -3.42 -14.99 -0.70
CA ARG A 93 -3.65 -16.03 -1.71
C ARG A 93 -4.21 -15.49 -3.02
N GLU A 94 -4.67 -14.25 -3.04
CA GLU A 94 -5.31 -13.67 -4.23
C GLU A 94 -4.98 -12.19 -4.43
N GLY A 95 -5.30 -11.71 -5.62
CA GLY A 95 -5.16 -10.29 -5.98
C GLY A 95 -3.76 -9.75 -5.73
N TYR A 96 -3.71 -8.49 -5.31
CA TYR A 96 -2.44 -7.84 -4.99
C TYR A 96 -1.81 -8.36 -3.70
N GLY A 97 -2.58 -8.92 -2.78
CA GLY A 97 -2.04 -9.57 -1.59
C GLY A 97 -1.16 -10.78 -1.93
N ALA A 98 -1.56 -11.62 -2.88
CA ALA A 98 -0.69 -12.69 -3.39
C ALA A 98 0.63 -12.17 -3.98
N ARG A 99 0.61 -10.99 -4.60
CA ARG A 99 1.84 -10.36 -5.11
C ARG A 99 2.76 -9.94 -3.97
N ILE A 100 2.22 -9.30 -2.95
CA ILE A 100 2.97 -8.91 -1.74
C ILE A 100 3.56 -10.14 -1.05
N ALA A 101 2.77 -11.22 -0.89
CA ALA A 101 3.24 -12.48 -0.32
C ALA A 101 4.43 -13.05 -1.09
N ALA A 102 4.33 -13.08 -2.43
CA ALA A 102 5.39 -13.58 -3.30
C ALA A 102 6.68 -12.75 -3.24
N ALA A 103 6.59 -11.47 -2.86
CA ALA A 103 7.73 -10.58 -2.66
C ALA A 103 8.33 -10.65 -1.23
N GLY A 104 7.87 -11.58 -0.39
CA GLY A 104 8.37 -11.73 0.98
C GLY A 104 7.63 -10.86 2.01
N GLY A 105 6.49 -10.27 1.65
CA GLY A 105 5.61 -9.62 2.62
C GLY A 105 5.14 -10.62 3.69
N GLU A 106 5.29 -10.26 4.95
CA GLU A 106 4.80 -11.07 6.05
C GLU A 106 3.28 -10.97 6.14
N TRP A 107 2.65 -12.14 6.27
CA TRP A 107 1.20 -12.28 6.42
C TRP A 107 0.75 -12.64 7.82
N GLU A 108 1.68 -12.88 8.75
CA GLU A 108 1.36 -13.19 10.16
C GLU A 108 0.53 -12.08 10.81
N ARG A 109 0.69 -10.83 10.34
CA ARG A 109 -0.11 -9.68 10.73
C ARG A 109 -0.62 -9.00 9.46
N ARG A 110 -1.89 -9.28 9.15
CA ARG A 110 -2.68 -8.82 7.98
C ARG A 110 -2.20 -7.49 7.37
N ALA A 111 -2.13 -7.41 6.05
CA ALA A 111 -1.94 -6.12 5.37
C ALA A 111 -3.27 -5.34 5.36
N CYS A 112 -3.25 -4.14 5.94
CA CYS A 112 -4.40 -3.24 5.98
C CYS A 112 -4.42 -2.32 4.77
N ALA A 113 -5.60 -2.15 4.18
CA ALA A 113 -5.85 -1.27 3.04
C ALA A 113 -6.94 -0.24 3.34
N TRP A 114 -6.71 1.00 2.93
CA TRP A 114 -7.65 2.13 3.03
C TRP A 114 -7.86 2.78 1.66
N ARG A 115 -9.08 3.27 1.40
CA ARG A 115 -9.39 3.95 0.14
C ARG A 115 -9.15 5.45 0.27
N VAL A 116 -8.34 6.00 -0.63
CA VAL A 116 -8.08 7.44 -0.71
C VAL A 116 -8.27 7.89 -2.16
N GLY A 117 -9.40 8.55 -2.44
CA GLY A 117 -9.78 8.87 -3.81
C GLY A 117 -9.93 7.61 -4.67
N SER A 118 -9.18 7.52 -5.77
CA SER A 118 -9.11 6.36 -6.67
C SER A 118 -7.94 5.41 -6.36
N LEU A 119 -7.34 5.50 -5.17
CA LEU A 119 -6.22 4.67 -4.74
C LEU A 119 -6.60 3.81 -3.54
N ALA A 120 -5.99 2.63 -3.47
CA ALA A 120 -5.81 1.88 -2.25
C ALA A 120 -4.43 2.20 -1.66
N VAL A 121 -4.41 2.63 -0.41
CA VAL A 121 -3.20 2.78 0.41
C VAL A 121 -3.09 1.55 1.29
N ILE A 122 -1.97 0.84 1.21
CA ILE A 122 -1.79 -0.46 1.85
C ILE A 122 -0.55 -0.42 2.73
N LEU A 123 -0.67 -0.78 4.01
CA LEU A 123 0.48 -0.93 4.88
C LEU A 123 1.13 -2.30 4.66
N VAL A 124 2.40 -2.32 4.28
CA VAL A 124 3.14 -3.53 3.93
C VAL A 124 4.36 -3.67 4.84
N HIS A 125 4.46 -4.85 5.47
CA HIS A 125 5.58 -5.26 6.29
C HIS A 125 6.29 -6.45 5.62
N VAL A 126 7.60 -6.33 5.41
CA VAL A 126 8.44 -7.34 4.76
C VAL A 126 9.59 -7.68 5.69
N THR A 127 9.92 -8.96 5.81
CA THR A 127 11.11 -9.41 6.56
C THR A 127 12.01 -10.25 5.69
N ALA A 128 13.32 -10.05 5.86
CA ALA A 128 14.36 -10.78 5.14
C ALA A 128 15.56 -10.97 6.06
N GLY A 129 15.83 -12.23 6.46
CA GLY A 129 16.90 -12.56 7.40
C GLY A 129 16.69 -11.86 8.75
N ASP A 130 17.61 -10.96 9.11
CA ASP A 130 17.54 -10.11 10.32
C ASP A 130 16.99 -8.70 10.07
N THR A 131 16.65 -8.38 8.83
CA THR A 131 16.07 -7.08 8.44
C THR A 131 14.55 -7.17 8.37
N ALA A 132 13.87 -6.11 8.77
CA ALA A 132 12.44 -5.90 8.58
C ALA A 132 12.21 -4.49 8.04
N THR A 133 11.23 -4.32 7.17
CA THR A 133 10.92 -3.04 6.54
C THR A 133 9.42 -2.80 6.47
N LEU A 134 9.02 -1.55 6.68
CA LEU A 134 7.64 -1.08 6.65
C LEU A 134 7.49 -0.02 5.55
N ALA A 135 6.43 -0.12 4.75
CA ALA A 135 6.13 0.84 3.68
C ALA A 135 4.62 0.98 3.45
N LEU A 136 4.21 2.08 2.82
CA LEU A 136 2.89 2.23 2.23
C LEU A 136 2.96 1.93 0.73
N HIS A 137 2.17 0.97 0.27
CA HIS A 137 1.95 0.74 -1.15
C HIS A 137 0.73 1.53 -1.59
N LEU A 138 0.85 2.26 -2.69
CA LEU A 138 -0.25 2.94 -3.36
C LEU A 138 -0.50 2.24 -4.69
N VAL A 139 -1.74 1.78 -4.89
CA VAL A 139 -2.19 1.11 -6.10
C VAL A 139 -3.58 1.60 -6.49
N PRO A 140 -4.06 1.38 -7.72
CA PRO A 140 -5.44 1.66 -8.08
C PRO A 140 -6.43 0.97 -7.12
N ASP A 141 -7.47 1.69 -6.66
CA ASP A 141 -8.43 1.16 -5.69
C ASP A 141 -9.15 -0.10 -6.18
N GLU A 142 -9.42 -0.18 -7.48
CA GLU A 142 -10.07 -1.29 -8.16
C GLU A 142 -9.28 -2.61 -8.10
N TRP A 143 -7.99 -2.57 -7.75
CA TRP A 143 -7.21 -3.78 -7.49
C TRP A 143 -7.63 -4.46 -6.18
N ILE A 144 -8.11 -3.68 -5.22
CA ILE A 144 -8.54 -4.15 -3.90
C ILE A 144 -10.06 -4.28 -3.83
N TRP A 145 -10.76 -3.31 -4.39
CA TRP A 145 -12.23 -3.28 -4.42
C TRP A 145 -12.72 -3.22 -5.87
N PRO A 146 -12.61 -4.33 -6.62
CA PRO A 146 -13.13 -4.38 -7.97
C PRO A 146 -14.62 -4.08 -7.95
N ARG A 147 -15.10 -3.25 -8.89
CA ARG A 147 -16.53 -3.02 -9.07
C ARG A 147 -17.19 -4.38 -9.33
N ALA A 148 -18.15 -4.76 -8.49
CA ALA A 148 -18.74 -6.08 -8.50
C ALA A 148 -19.31 -6.42 -9.88
N ALA A 149 -18.89 -7.57 -10.41
CA ALA A 149 -19.40 -8.11 -11.65
C ALA A 149 -20.77 -8.76 -11.42
N GLY A 150 -21.85 -8.05 -11.74
CA GLY A 150 -23.20 -8.62 -11.71
C GLY A 150 -23.43 -9.67 -12.80
N LEU A 151 -24.48 -10.48 -12.65
CA LEU A 151 -24.86 -11.55 -13.59
C LEU A 151 -25.26 -11.05 -15.00
N SER A 152 -25.44 -9.74 -15.19
CA SER A 152 -25.80 -9.10 -16.45
C SER A 152 -24.75 -8.09 -16.95
N MET A 153 -23.46 -8.36 -16.75
CA MET A 153 -22.43 -7.39 -17.15
C MET A 153 -22.39 -7.16 -18.66
N ALA A 154 -22.26 -5.89 -19.04
CA ALA A 154 -21.96 -5.51 -20.40
C ALA A 154 -20.55 -5.99 -20.77
N LYS A 155 -20.32 -6.32 -22.06
CA LYS A 155 -18.99 -6.76 -22.57
C LYS A 155 -17.82 -5.86 -22.12
N ARG A 156 -18.09 -4.55 -21.93
CA ARG A 156 -17.11 -3.57 -21.47
C ARG A 156 -16.61 -3.84 -20.05
N GLU A 157 -17.48 -4.26 -19.13
CA GLU A 157 -17.11 -4.50 -17.73
C GLU A 157 -16.31 -5.79 -17.58
N ILE A 158 -16.64 -6.83 -18.36
CA ILE A 158 -15.82 -8.06 -18.46
C ILE A 158 -14.43 -7.72 -19.00
N SER A 159 -14.35 -6.89 -20.04
CA SER A 159 -13.08 -6.46 -20.61
C SER A 159 -12.26 -5.67 -19.59
N HIS A 160 -12.91 -4.79 -18.83
CA HIS A 160 -12.28 -4.00 -17.78
C HIS A 160 -11.72 -4.89 -16.66
N ALA A 161 -12.52 -5.82 -16.14
CA ALA A 161 -12.09 -6.77 -15.11
C ALA A 161 -10.88 -7.62 -15.53
N ARG A 162 -10.81 -8.00 -16.82
CA ARG A 162 -9.63 -8.70 -17.38
C ARG A 162 -8.39 -7.81 -17.41
N THR A 163 -8.55 -6.53 -17.75
CA THR A 163 -7.46 -5.54 -17.71
C THR A 163 -6.94 -5.37 -16.29
N VAL A 164 -7.83 -5.14 -15.32
CA VAL A 164 -7.46 -4.99 -13.90
C VAL A 164 -6.71 -6.23 -13.41
N ARG A 165 -7.23 -7.43 -13.68
CA ARG A 165 -6.55 -8.68 -13.32
C ARG A 165 -5.16 -8.80 -13.95
N ARG A 166 -4.99 -8.39 -15.21
CA ARG A 166 -3.69 -8.37 -15.88
C ARG A 166 -2.72 -7.39 -15.21
N GLN A 167 -3.20 -6.20 -14.86
CA GLN A 167 -2.40 -5.19 -14.16
C GLN A 167 -1.93 -5.70 -12.79
N VAL A 168 -2.84 -6.29 -11.99
CA VAL A 168 -2.50 -6.90 -10.71
C VAL A 168 -1.47 -8.02 -10.88
N ASN A 169 -1.62 -8.87 -11.90
CA ASN A 169 -0.66 -9.95 -12.17
C ASN A 169 0.71 -9.44 -12.60
N ALA A 170 0.75 -8.29 -13.30
CA ALA A 170 1.99 -7.64 -13.73
C ALA A 170 2.60 -6.74 -12.63
N ALA A 171 1.92 -6.59 -11.49
CA ALA A 171 2.38 -5.72 -10.42
C ALA A 171 3.66 -6.27 -9.78
N ASP A 172 4.62 -5.36 -9.60
CA ASP A 172 5.87 -5.59 -8.90
C ASP A 172 5.84 -4.86 -7.55
N PRO A 173 5.57 -5.58 -6.44
CA PRO A 173 5.59 -5.03 -5.09
C PRO A 173 6.97 -5.11 -4.44
N THR A 174 8.00 -5.56 -5.16
CA THR A 174 9.34 -5.67 -4.59
C THR A 174 9.95 -4.29 -4.39
N TRP A 175 10.67 -4.14 -3.28
CA TRP A 175 11.43 -2.93 -3.01
C TRP A 175 12.63 -3.25 -2.13
N GLU A 176 13.63 -2.37 -2.23
CA GLU A 176 14.81 -2.40 -1.39
C GLU A 176 14.84 -1.11 -0.59
N TRP A 177 15.38 -1.19 0.62
CA TRP A 177 15.56 -0.01 1.45
C TRP A 177 16.44 1.01 0.71
N PRO A 178 16.00 2.27 0.57
CA PRO A 178 16.80 3.30 -0.09
C PRO A 178 18.13 3.46 0.62
N THR A 179 19.24 3.17 -0.06
CA THR A 179 20.58 3.55 0.39
C THR A 179 20.80 5.01 -0.01
N GLY A 180 21.30 5.82 0.93
CA GLY A 180 21.20 7.29 0.93
C GLY A 180 21.49 8.01 -0.39
N THR A 181 20.75 9.12 -0.57
CA THR A 181 21.13 10.27 -1.40
C THR A 181 22.15 11.13 -0.67
#